data_AF-A0ABD1KJE4-F1
#
_entry.id   AF-A0ABD1KJE4-F1
#
_cell.length_a   1.000
_cell.length_b   1.000
_cell.length_c   1.000
_cell.angle_alpha   90.00
_cell.angle_beta   90.00
_cell.angle_gamma   90.00
#
_symmetry.space_group_name_H-M   'P 1'
#
loop_
_entity.id
_entity.type
_entity.pdbx_description
1 polymer ?
#
loop_
_entity_poly.entity_id
_entity_poly.type
_entity_poly.pdbx_seq_one_letter_code
_entity_poly.pdbx_strand_id
1 'polypeptide(L)'
;MSPASHSGPKDTCVVETDQSVKTYSDIMCDMKQFTVPILDLDSFLAAKVKLRQEGLLDAQLKSNLEHVTRLLDSMPAAKRRDVSLLVEGERQLIRFTAGTPGLHYTVRQGAAGPELLQRVQAGPRLTRASITKTHFAGHRCRDDFESCMERAHQVVGTSEVGLVNVELKIACGELLLTYATSHPQATVEIRPQRRVNLGKALTLDKILEVKNSLEETGAMSRGLQACFQHLLANNSQYQGENNRIVLQSDGEMMELISGRRDYHSAQHYVFTGPDNQVQSHRVQDIDLWDDE
;
A
#
# COMPACT_ATOMS: atom_id res chain seq x y z
N MET A 1 -24.03 41.01 64.47
CA MET A 1 -25.25 40.73 65.26
C MET A 1 -26.28 40.18 64.29
N SER A 2 -26.60 38.89 64.39
CA SER A 2 -27.78 38.30 63.73
C SER A 2 -29.05 38.77 64.45
N PRO A 3 -30.22 38.66 63.79
CA PRO A 3 -31.14 37.65 64.28
C PRO A 3 -31.80 36.81 63.17
N ALA A 4 -32.12 35.58 63.57
CA ALA A 4 -32.76 34.52 62.82
C ALA A 4 -34.30 34.58 62.91
N SER A 5 -34.98 33.85 62.01
CA SER A 5 -36.15 32.95 62.24
C SER A 5 -36.97 32.83 60.93
N HIS A 6 -36.99 31.65 60.27
CA HIS A 6 -37.82 30.45 60.47
C HIS A 6 -38.99 30.35 59.47
N SER A 7 -38.98 29.30 58.64
CA SER A 7 -40.10 28.34 58.47
C SER A 7 -39.75 27.31 57.38
N GLY A 8 -39.83 26.01 57.72
CA GLY A 8 -39.65 24.87 56.80
C GLY A 8 -40.97 24.47 56.13
N PRO A 9 -41.22 23.17 55.90
CA PRO A 9 -40.50 22.23 55.03
C PRO A 9 -41.31 21.98 53.74
N LYS A 10 -40.65 21.57 52.65
CA LYS A 10 -41.35 21.00 51.49
C LYS A 10 -40.79 19.63 51.18
N ASP A 11 -41.62 18.63 51.50
CA ASP A 11 -41.57 17.30 50.93
C ASP A 11 -41.59 17.40 49.41
N THR A 12 -40.64 16.76 48.73
CA THR A 12 -40.84 16.35 47.35
C THR A 12 -40.10 15.05 47.09
N CYS A 13 -40.90 14.09 46.61
CA CYS A 13 -40.59 12.70 46.35
C CYS A 13 -39.24 12.45 45.67
N VAL A 14 -38.50 11.52 46.27
CA VAL A 14 -37.45 10.74 45.60
C VAL A 14 -38.15 9.87 44.55
N VAL A 15 -37.95 10.19 43.29
CA VAL A 15 -38.24 9.27 42.19
C VAL A 15 -36.94 8.50 41.93
N GLU A 16 -36.87 7.29 42.46
CA GLU A 16 -35.90 6.28 42.04
C GLU A 16 -36.20 5.90 40.58
N THR A 17 -35.53 6.56 39.63
CA THR A 17 -35.34 5.98 38.30
C THR A 17 -34.18 4.99 38.40
N ASP A 18 -34.57 3.75 38.66
CA ASP A 18 -33.73 2.55 38.55
C ASP A 18 -33.43 2.29 37.06
N GLN A 19 -32.60 3.15 36.47
CA GLN A 19 -31.95 2.86 35.20
C GLN A 19 -30.70 2.06 35.51
N SER A 20 -30.91 0.75 35.63
CA SER A 20 -29.89 -0.27 35.44
C SER A 20 -29.03 0.11 34.23
N VAL A 21 -27.86 0.68 34.52
CA VAL A 21 -26.77 0.82 33.57
C VAL A 21 -26.39 -0.60 33.19
N LYS A 22 -26.94 -1.08 32.08
CA LYS A 22 -26.41 -2.24 31.37
C LYS A 22 -24.98 -1.88 30.98
N THR A 23 -24.07 -2.32 31.85
CA THR A 23 -22.65 -2.39 31.59
C THR A 23 -22.48 -3.13 30.27
N TYR A 24 -21.84 -2.48 29.29
CA TYR A 24 -21.39 -3.06 28.03
C TYR A 24 -20.23 -4.06 28.29
N SER A 25 -20.44 -4.99 29.21
CA SER A 25 -19.56 -6.14 29.45
C SER A 25 -20.11 -7.29 28.62
N ASP A 26 -19.26 -7.86 27.78
CA ASP A 26 -19.42 -9.17 27.14
C ASP A 26 -20.38 -9.29 25.94
N ILE A 27 -20.23 -8.43 24.93
CA ILE A 27 -20.34 -8.95 23.55
C ILE A 27 -19.02 -9.70 23.30
N MET A 28 -18.95 -10.96 23.71
CA MET A 28 -17.88 -11.84 23.28
C MET A 28 -17.93 -11.89 21.74
N CYS A 29 -16.94 -11.27 21.09
CA CYS A 29 -16.70 -11.53 19.68
C CYS A 29 -16.34 -13.00 19.56
N ASP A 30 -17.29 -13.83 19.08
CA ASP A 30 -17.00 -15.22 18.75
C ASP A 30 -15.89 -15.25 17.70
N MET A 31 -14.66 -15.50 18.16
CA MET A 31 -13.50 -15.70 17.30
C MET A 31 -13.52 -17.15 16.82
N LYS A 32 -13.66 -17.36 15.51
CA LYS A 32 -13.51 -18.70 14.91
C LYS A 32 -12.22 -18.78 14.13
N GLN A 33 -11.36 -19.70 14.55
CA GLN A 33 -10.07 -19.95 13.93
C GLN A 33 -10.14 -21.21 13.05
N PHE A 34 -9.77 -21.06 11.78
CA PHE A 34 -9.63 -22.16 10.83
C PHE A 34 -8.16 -22.26 10.41
N THR A 35 -7.42 -23.21 10.98
CA THR A 35 -6.04 -23.45 10.55
C THR A 35 -6.03 -24.37 9.34
N VAL A 36 -5.39 -23.96 8.25
CA VAL A 36 -5.19 -24.78 7.05
C VAL A 36 -3.68 -24.94 6.78
N PRO A 37 -3.19 -26.13 6.42
CA PRO A 37 -1.75 -26.33 6.21
C PRO A 37 -1.22 -25.56 4.99
N ILE A 38 -2.07 -25.40 3.96
CA ILE A 38 -1.79 -24.66 2.74
C ILE A 38 -3.03 -23.83 2.42
N LEU A 39 -2.83 -22.58 2.04
CA LEU A 39 -3.88 -21.70 1.53
C LEU A 39 -4.04 -21.94 0.02
N ASP A 40 -4.58 -23.10 -0.33
CA ASP A 40 -5.05 -23.38 -1.68
C ASP A 40 -6.54 -23.04 -1.82
N LEU A 41 -6.99 -22.98 -3.08
CA LEU A 41 -8.38 -22.67 -3.41
C LEU A 41 -9.34 -23.65 -2.72
N ASP A 42 -8.99 -24.94 -2.68
CA ASP A 42 -9.84 -25.99 -2.13
C ASP A 42 -10.01 -25.85 -0.61
N SER A 43 -8.92 -25.63 0.14
CA SER A 43 -8.94 -25.41 1.58
C SER A 43 -9.70 -24.14 1.94
N PHE A 44 -9.54 -23.09 1.12
CA PHE A 44 -10.28 -21.84 1.29
C PHE A 44 -11.78 -22.01 1.01
N LEU A 45 -12.15 -22.73 -0.05
CA LEU A 45 -13.54 -23.05 -0.38
C LEU A 45 -14.18 -23.94 0.69
N ALA A 46 -13.44 -24.89 1.26
CA ALA A 46 -13.91 -25.70 2.37
C ALA A 46 -14.24 -24.85 3.61
N ALA A 47 -13.39 -23.86 3.94
CA ALA A 47 -13.68 -22.90 5.00
C ALA A 47 -14.94 -22.06 4.69
N LYS A 48 -15.09 -21.57 3.45
CA LYS A 48 -16.28 -20.85 2.99
C LYS A 48 -17.56 -21.68 3.12
N VAL A 49 -17.51 -22.98 2.80
CA VAL A 49 -18.65 -23.89 2.96
C VAL A 49 -19.02 -24.07 4.43
N LYS A 50 -18.03 -24.23 5.33
CA LYS A 50 -18.29 -24.32 6.78
C LYS A 50 -18.95 -23.05 7.33
N LEU A 51 -18.42 -21.88 6.99
CA LEU A 51 -19.00 -20.59 7.38
C LEU A 51 -20.46 -20.45 6.92
N ARG A 52 -20.78 -20.95 5.72
CA ARG A 52 -22.16 -20.97 5.20
C ARG A 52 -23.06 -21.92 6.00
N GLN A 53 -22.58 -23.12 6.32
CA GLN A 53 -23.34 -24.12 7.09
C GLN A 53 -23.64 -23.64 8.51
N GLU A 54 -22.75 -22.83 9.09
CA GLU A 54 -22.91 -22.25 10.42
C GLU A 54 -23.72 -20.93 10.41
N GLY A 55 -24.18 -20.46 9.25
CA GLY A 55 -24.98 -19.23 9.13
C GLY A 55 -24.18 -17.94 9.32
N LEU A 56 -22.85 -17.99 9.28
CA LEU A 56 -21.95 -16.87 9.53
C LEU A 56 -21.56 -16.08 8.28
N LEU A 57 -22.05 -16.50 7.11
CA LEU A 57 -21.69 -15.90 5.82
C LEU A 57 -22.63 -14.75 5.43
N ASP A 58 -22.43 -13.59 6.04
CA ASP A 58 -23.10 -12.37 5.61
C ASP A 58 -22.59 -11.87 4.23
N ALA A 59 -23.26 -10.86 3.67
CA ALA A 59 -22.92 -10.32 2.34
C ALA A 59 -21.52 -9.70 2.28
N GLN A 60 -21.04 -9.11 3.37
CA GLN A 60 -19.76 -8.43 3.43
C GLN A 60 -18.61 -9.44 3.58
N LEU A 61 -18.75 -10.44 4.46
CA LEU A 61 -17.81 -11.56 4.59
C LEU A 61 -17.74 -12.35 3.27
N LYS A 62 -18.86 -12.56 2.59
CA LYS A 62 -18.88 -13.17 1.25
C LYS A 62 -18.04 -12.37 0.25
N SER A 63 -18.21 -11.05 0.19
CA SER A 63 -17.43 -10.15 -0.67
C SER A 63 -15.94 -10.20 -0.35
N ASN A 64 -15.57 -10.19 0.94
CA ASN A 64 -14.17 -10.29 1.38
C ASN A 64 -13.57 -11.66 1.02
N LEU A 65 -14.32 -12.75 1.18
CA LEU A 65 -13.86 -14.09 0.79
C LEU A 65 -13.66 -14.21 -0.72
N GLU A 66 -14.54 -13.60 -1.52
CA GLU A 66 -14.39 -13.54 -2.99
C GLU A 66 -13.20 -12.69 -3.41
N HIS A 67 -12.93 -11.60 -2.69
CA HIS A 67 -11.71 -10.82 -2.87
C HIS A 67 -10.46 -11.64 -2.54
N VAL A 68 -10.44 -12.34 -1.41
CA VAL A 68 -9.32 -13.24 -1.06
C VAL A 68 -9.12 -14.30 -2.12
N THR A 69 -10.20 -14.94 -2.61
CA THR A 69 -10.10 -15.97 -3.67
C THR A 69 -9.31 -15.45 -4.88
N ARG A 70 -9.63 -14.25 -5.37
CA ARG A 70 -8.91 -13.62 -6.49
C ARG A 70 -7.45 -13.30 -6.14
N LEU A 71 -7.19 -12.86 -4.92
CA LEU A 71 -5.83 -12.62 -4.44
C LEU A 71 -5.02 -13.91 -4.39
N LEU A 72 -5.61 -15.02 -3.96
CA LEU A 72 -4.93 -16.32 -3.88
C LEU A 72 -4.44 -16.78 -5.24
N ASP A 73 -5.21 -16.59 -6.30
CA ASP A 73 -4.81 -16.96 -7.65
C ASP A 73 -3.53 -16.22 -8.08
N SER A 74 -3.43 -14.93 -7.76
CA SER A 74 -2.27 -14.08 -8.05
C SER A 74 -1.11 -14.21 -7.05
N MET A 75 -1.34 -14.82 -5.88
CA MET A 75 -0.36 -14.86 -4.80
C MET A 75 0.79 -15.83 -5.13
N PRO A 76 2.06 -15.47 -4.93
CA PRO A 76 3.18 -16.40 -5.12
C PRO A 76 3.05 -17.64 -4.23
N ALA A 77 3.39 -18.82 -4.76
CA ALA A 77 3.31 -20.09 -4.02
C ALA A 77 4.06 -20.07 -2.67
N ALA A 78 5.18 -19.34 -2.58
CA ALA A 78 5.95 -19.15 -1.36
C ALA A 78 5.16 -18.46 -0.23
N LYS A 79 4.12 -17.68 -0.56
CA LYS A 79 3.26 -16.96 0.39
C LYS A 79 2.01 -17.75 0.80
N ARG A 80 1.77 -18.93 0.21
CA ARG A 80 0.56 -19.76 0.45
C ARG A 80 0.75 -20.86 1.49
N ARG A 81 1.92 -20.95 2.16
CA ARG A 81 2.25 -22.01 3.14
C ARG A 81 2.11 -21.51 4.58
N ASP A 82 1.80 -22.43 5.48
CA ASP A 82 1.72 -22.21 6.95
C ASP A 82 0.72 -21.13 7.35
N VAL A 83 -0.44 -21.18 6.72
CA VAL A 83 -1.42 -20.11 6.78
C VAL A 83 -2.56 -20.43 7.75
N SER A 84 -2.69 -19.65 8.82
CA SER A 84 -3.91 -19.66 9.65
C SER A 84 -4.96 -18.71 9.08
N LEU A 85 -6.16 -19.20 8.74
CA LEU A 85 -7.31 -18.36 8.41
C LEU A 85 -8.07 -18.04 9.71
N LEU A 86 -7.97 -16.81 10.17
CA LEU A 86 -8.75 -16.35 11.32
C LEU A 86 -9.92 -15.50 10.82
N VAL A 87 -11.14 -15.85 11.25
CA VAL A 87 -12.36 -15.09 11.01
C VAL A 87 -12.83 -14.53 12.36
N GLU A 88 -12.67 -13.22 12.55
CA GLU A 88 -13.02 -12.55 13.82
C GLU A 88 -14.39 -11.85 13.72
N GLY A 89 -15.34 -12.26 14.58
CA GLY A 89 -16.60 -11.57 14.89
C GLY A 89 -17.62 -11.45 13.74
N GLU A 90 -18.73 -10.76 14.01
CA GLU A 90 -19.76 -10.39 13.02
C GLU A 90 -19.22 -9.49 11.87
N ARG A 91 -17.90 -9.21 11.81
CA ARG A 91 -17.28 -8.26 10.87
C ARG A 91 -15.88 -8.68 10.41
N GLN A 92 -15.86 -9.65 9.49
CA GLN A 92 -15.17 -9.50 8.19
C GLN A 92 -13.64 -9.55 8.11
N LEU A 93 -12.93 -9.89 9.18
CA LEU A 93 -11.47 -9.97 9.11
C LEU A 93 -11.03 -11.36 8.65
N ILE A 94 -10.36 -11.44 7.49
CA ILE A 94 -9.62 -12.64 7.09
C ILE A 94 -8.16 -12.37 7.37
N ARG A 95 -7.62 -12.93 8.47
CA ARG A 95 -6.18 -12.84 8.73
C ARG A 95 -5.50 -14.08 8.24
N PHE A 96 -4.33 -13.91 7.64
CA PHE A 96 -3.50 -15.03 7.24
C PHE A 96 -2.03 -14.66 7.34
N THR A 97 -1.21 -15.56 7.90
CA THR A 97 0.21 -15.29 8.19
C THR A 97 1.07 -16.12 7.26
N ALA A 98 2.06 -15.52 6.60
CA ALA A 98 2.98 -16.25 5.73
C ALA A 98 4.44 -15.85 5.97
N GLY A 99 5.35 -16.82 5.93
CA GLY A 99 6.79 -16.61 6.06
C GLY A 99 7.30 -16.39 7.49
N THR A 100 8.61 -16.22 7.61
CA THR A 100 9.33 -15.94 8.86
C THR A 100 10.26 -14.73 8.66
N PRO A 101 10.05 -13.60 9.36
CA PRO A 101 8.94 -13.30 10.27
C PRO A 101 7.58 -13.28 9.53
N GLY A 102 6.50 -13.51 10.27
CA GLY A 102 5.16 -13.63 9.73
C GLY A 102 4.68 -12.33 9.08
N LEU A 103 4.37 -12.40 7.78
CA LEU A 103 3.61 -11.36 7.08
C LEU A 103 2.13 -11.64 7.28
N HIS A 104 1.47 -10.76 8.03
CA HIS A 104 0.03 -10.83 8.26
C HIS A 104 -0.70 -10.08 7.16
N TYR A 105 -1.58 -10.79 6.48
CA TYR A 105 -2.55 -10.20 5.58
C TYR A 105 -3.84 -10.00 6.35
N THR A 106 -4.53 -8.88 6.18
CA THR A 106 -5.92 -8.77 6.62
C THR A 106 -6.77 -8.13 5.56
N VAL A 107 -7.85 -8.81 5.19
CA VAL A 107 -8.87 -8.24 4.29
C VAL A 107 -9.97 -7.63 5.14
N ARG A 108 -10.34 -6.39 4.83
CA ARG A 108 -11.43 -5.66 5.48
C ARG A 108 -12.30 -4.96 4.44
N GLN A 109 -13.52 -4.61 4.81
CA GLN A 109 -14.39 -3.80 3.97
C GLN A 109 -13.98 -2.32 4.07
N GLY A 110 -13.47 -1.75 2.98
CA GLY A 110 -13.20 -0.33 2.82
C GLY A 110 -14.36 0.42 2.15
N ALA A 111 -14.20 1.74 2.00
CA ALA A 111 -15.22 2.61 1.41
C ALA A 111 -15.49 2.30 -0.08
N ALA A 112 -14.47 1.86 -0.81
CA ALA A 112 -14.55 1.52 -2.23
C ALA A 112 -14.73 0.01 -2.50
N GLY A 113 -14.82 -0.81 -1.45
CA GLY A 113 -14.83 -2.27 -1.56
C GLY A 113 -13.85 -2.95 -0.60
N PRO A 114 -13.66 -4.26 -0.72
CA PRO A 114 -12.66 -5.00 0.06
C PRO A 114 -11.24 -4.47 -0.17
N GLU A 115 -10.49 -4.28 0.92
CA GLU A 115 -9.10 -3.83 0.93
C GLU A 115 -8.20 -4.89 1.55
N LEU A 116 -7.04 -5.15 0.94
CA LEU A 116 -5.99 -5.98 1.51
C LEU A 116 -4.96 -5.12 2.23
N LEU A 117 -4.78 -5.36 3.53
CA LEU A 117 -3.71 -4.77 4.32
C LEU A 117 -2.63 -5.83 4.57
N GLN A 118 -1.36 -5.48 4.33
CA GLN A 118 -0.23 -6.35 4.62
C GLN A 118 0.58 -5.73 5.76
N ARG A 119 0.80 -6.48 6.85
CA ARG A 119 1.47 -6.00 8.05
C ARG A 119 2.49 -6.99 8.58
N VAL A 120 3.68 -6.49 8.94
CA VAL A 120 4.73 -7.24 9.63
C VAL A 120 4.93 -6.63 11.00
N GLN A 121 4.87 -7.43 12.06
CA GLN A 121 5.19 -6.97 13.40
C GLN A 121 6.69 -7.17 13.65
N ALA A 122 7.45 -6.08 13.78
CA ALA A 122 8.90 -6.12 13.92
C ALA A 122 9.38 -6.24 15.38
N GLY A 123 8.46 -6.43 16.34
CA GLY A 123 8.77 -6.44 17.76
C GLY A 123 9.11 -5.04 18.30
N PRO A 124 10.09 -4.89 19.21
CA PRO A 124 10.42 -3.59 19.79
C PRO A 124 11.13 -2.65 18.81
N ARG A 125 11.82 -3.20 17.80
CA ARG A 125 12.67 -2.44 16.87
C ARG A 125 12.56 -2.96 15.45
N LEU A 126 12.40 -2.05 14.50
CA LEU A 126 12.46 -2.37 13.08
C LEU A 126 13.92 -2.38 12.62
N THR A 127 14.42 -3.55 12.25
CA THR A 127 15.80 -3.75 11.76
C THR A 127 15.81 -4.20 10.30
N ARG A 128 16.97 -4.15 9.62
CA ARG A 128 17.11 -4.69 8.27
C ARG A 128 16.73 -6.16 8.18
N ALA A 129 17.05 -6.95 9.21
CA ALA A 129 16.68 -8.37 9.29
C ALA A 129 15.16 -8.58 9.37
N SER A 130 14.40 -7.59 9.85
CA SER A 130 12.94 -7.63 9.86
C SER A 130 12.34 -7.49 8.45
N ILE A 131 13.11 -6.95 7.49
CA ILE A 131 12.68 -6.69 6.11
C ILE A 131 13.30 -7.76 5.21
N THR A 132 12.51 -8.79 4.90
CA THR A 132 12.96 -9.95 4.12
C THR A 132 12.46 -9.90 2.68
N LYS A 133 13.16 -10.58 1.76
CA LYS A 133 12.77 -10.68 0.35
C LYS A 133 11.40 -11.34 0.17
N THR A 134 11.01 -12.24 1.06
CA THR A 134 9.73 -12.96 0.97
C THR A 134 8.53 -12.03 1.16
N HIS A 135 8.67 -10.93 1.91
CA HIS A 135 7.59 -9.94 2.04
C HIS A 135 7.24 -9.29 0.70
N PHE A 136 8.24 -9.08 -0.16
CA PHE A 136 8.11 -8.50 -1.50
C PHE A 136 7.90 -9.54 -2.61
N ALA A 137 7.76 -10.84 -2.28
CA ALA A 137 7.57 -11.85 -3.32
C ALA A 137 6.34 -11.53 -4.18
N GLY A 138 6.51 -11.59 -5.50
CA GLY A 138 5.49 -11.27 -6.50
C GLY A 138 5.32 -9.77 -6.80
N HIS A 139 5.95 -8.89 -6.01
CA HIS A 139 5.86 -7.45 -6.25
C HIS A 139 6.75 -7.04 -7.42
N ARG A 140 6.17 -6.30 -8.37
CA ARG A 140 6.90 -5.59 -9.42
C ARG A 140 7.02 -4.12 -9.01
N CYS A 141 8.23 -3.71 -8.62
CA CYS A 141 8.48 -2.33 -8.23
C CYS A 141 8.19 -1.40 -9.40
N ARG A 142 7.62 -0.21 -9.13
CA ARG A 142 7.43 0.84 -10.15
C ARG A 142 8.72 1.62 -10.45
N ASP A 143 9.78 1.31 -9.70
CA ASP A 143 11.09 1.92 -9.80
C ASP A 143 12.10 0.85 -10.16
N ASP A 144 12.61 0.91 -11.39
CA ASP A 144 13.62 -0.02 -11.92
C ASP A 144 15.01 0.20 -11.31
N PHE A 145 15.23 1.34 -10.63
CA PHE A 145 16.54 1.75 -10.15
C PHE A 145 16.70 1.58 -8.64
N GLU A 146 15.61 1.68 -7.88
CA GLU A 146 15.62 1.48 -6.43
C GLU A 146 14.37 0.73 -6.00
N SER A 147 14.55 -0.54 -5.64
CA SER A 147 13.44 -1.38 -5.21
C SER A 147 12.86 -0.88 -3.87
N CYS A 148 11.57 -1.15 -3.64
CA CYS A 148 10.93 -0.86 -2.35
C CYS A 148 11.69 -1.46 -1.15
N MET A 149 12.31 -2.63 -1.34
CA MET A 149 13.09 -3.30 -0.32
C MET A 149 14.39 -2.54 -0.02
N GLU A 150 15.14 -2.13 -1.05
CA GLU A 150 16.36 -1.33 -0.88
C GLU A 150 16.05 -0.01 -0.18
N ARG A 151 14.97 0.67 -0.60
CA ARG A 151 14.54 1.91 0.03
C ARG A 151 14.16 1.70 1.50
N ALA A 152 13.46 0.61 1.82
CA ALA A 152 13.15 0.25 3.20
C ALA A 152 14.42 -0.02 4.03
N HIS A 153 15.41 -0.71 3.46
CA HIS A 153 16.71 -0.94 4.09
C HIS A 153 17.53 0.34 4.28
N GLN A 154 17.39 1.32 3.39
CA GLN A 154 18.00 2.64 3.55
C GLN A 154 17.34 3.44 4.68
N VAL A 155 16.01 3.43 4.75
CA VAL A 155 15.25 4.13 5.80
C VAL A 155 15.58 3.60 7.19
N VAL A 156 15.67 2.28 7.34
CA VAL A 156 16.10 1.66 8.61
C VAL A 156 17.57 1.97 8.92
N GLY A 157 18.35 2.33 7.92
CA GLY A 157 19.78 2.61 8.04
C GLY A 157 20.62 1.33 8.17
N THR A 158 21.92 1.52 8.31
CA THR A 158 22.91 0.45 8.54
C THR A 158 23.10 0.12 10.02
N SER A 159 22.50 0.91 10.92
CA SER A 159 22.67 0.74 12.37
C SER A 159 22.04 -0.56 12.85
N GLU A 160 22.82 -1.36 13.57
CA GLU A 160 22.33 -2.58 14.24
C GLU A 160 21.24 -2.28 15.28
N VAL A 161 21.17 -1.03 15.75
CA VAL A 161 20.21 -0.58 16.76
C VAL A 161 18.78 -0.61 16.21
N GLY A 162 18.58 -0.40 14.90
CA GLY A 162 17.27 -0.31 14.26
C GLY A 162 16.43 0.91 14.67
N LEU A 163 15.22 1.02 14.12
CA LEU A 163 14.26 2.08 14.45
C LEU A 163 13.31 1.64 15.57
N VAL A 164 13.08 2.50 16.55
CA VAL A 164 12.13 2.28 17.66
C VAL A 164 10.84 3.07 17.43
N ASN A 165 9.73 2.59 18.01
CA ASN A 165 8.45 3.31 18.00
C ASN A 165 8.04 3.87 16.63
N VAL A 166 8.21 3.07 15.57
CA VAL A 166 7.94 3.49 14.19
C VAL A 166 6.96 2.55 13.50
N GLU A 167 6.15 3.15 12.63
CA GLU A 167 5.40 2.45 11.59
C GLU A 167 5.99 2.83 10.22
N LEU A 168 6.54 1.86 9.50
CA LEU A 168 7.06 2.05 8.14
C LEU A 168 6.02 1.57 7.14
N LYS A 169 5.44 2.50 6.37
CA LYS A 169 4.46 2.22 5.31
C LYS A 169 5.14 2.24 3.96
N ILE A 170 4.88 1.24 3.13
CA ILE A 170 5.36 1.16 1.75
C ILE A 170 4.14 1.07 0.84
N ALA A 171 4.00 2.02 -0.06
CA ALA A 171 2.96 2.04 -1.08
C ALA A 171 3.60 2.09 -2.48
N CYS A 172 3.46 1.00 -3.24
CA CYS A 172 4.02 0.88 -4.59
C CYS A 172 3.12 0.02 -5.47
N GLY A 173 2.31 0.66 -6.32
CA GLY A 173 1.31 -0.06 -7.10
C GLY A 173 0.31 -0.78 -6.21
N GLU A 174 0.17 -2.09 -6.39
CA GLU A 174 -0.71 -2.94 -5.58
C GLU A 174 -0.08 -3.32 -4.22
N LEU A 175 1.21 -3.06 -4.02
CA LEU A 175 1.87 -3.34 -2.76
C LEU A 175 1.51 -2.27 -1.73
N LEU A 176 0.84 -2.69 -0.67
CA LEU A 176 0.56 -1.90 0.54
C LEU A 176 1.09 -2.67 1.75
N LEU A 177 2.34 -2.39 2.13
CA LEU A 177 3.05 -3.13 3.17
C LEU A 177 3.41 -2.21 4.34
N THR A 178 3.03 -2.62 5.55
CA THR A 178 3.30 -1.88 6.78
C THR A 178 4.17 -2.70 7.72
N TYR A 179 5.30 -2.16 8.16
CA TYR A 179 6.04 -2.69 9.29
C TYR A 179 5.72 -1.86 10.53
N ALA A 180 5.44 -2.50 11.65
CA ALA A 180 5.15 -1.79 12.89
C ALA A 180 5.95 -2.36 14.06
N THR A 181 6.49 -1.47 14.88
CA THR A 181 6.98 -1.85 16.22
C THR A 181 5.82 -2.01 17.20
N SER A 182 6.08 -2.45 18.43
CA SER A 182 5.05 -2.69 19.44
C SER A 182 4.23 -1.43 19.81
N HIS A 183 4.87 -0.26 19.80
CA HIS A 183 4.23 1.01 20.19
C HIS A 183 4.66 2.13 19.22
N PRO A 184 4.13 2.16 17.99
CA PRO A 184 4.53 3.16 17.00
C PRO A 184 4.08 4.55 17.46
N GLN A 185 5.00 5.51 17.40
CA GLN A 185 4.79 6.93 17.71
C GLN A 185 5.07 7.83 16.49
N ALA A 186 5.88 7.34 15.54
CA ALA A 186 6.15 8.00 14.28
C ALA A 186 5.75 7.12 13.10
N THR A 187 5.34 7.74 11.99
CA THR A 187 5.12 7.03 10.72
C THR A 187 6.14 7.51 9.70
N VAL A 188 6.80 6.58 9.04
CA VAL A 188 7.65 6.84 7.87
C VAL A 188 6.99 6.21 6.66
N GLU A 189 6.86 6.96 5.58
CA GLU A 189 6.22 6.49 4.36
C GLU A 189 7.21 6.42 3.20
N ILE A 190 7.24 5.28 2.51
CA ILE A 190 7.97 5.04 1.28
C ILE A 190 6.96 4.98 0.13
N ARG A 191 7.03 5.98 -0.74
CA ARG A 191 6.38 5.99 -2.04
C ARG A 191 7.47 6.07 -3.10
N PRO A 192 7.88 4.94 -3.71
CA PRO A 192 8.91 4.95 -4.74
C PRO A 192 8.48 5.85 -5.91
N GLN A 193 9.46 6.50 -6.53
CA GLN A 193 9.24 7.21 -7.78
C GLN A 193 8.92 6.20 -8.88
N ARG A 194 8.10 6.58 -9.86
CA ARG A 194 7.87 5.73 -11.02
C ARG A 194 8.99 5.98 -12.04
N ARG A 195 10.00 5.13 -12.06
CA ARG A 195 11.15 5.26 -12.97
C ARG A 195 11.34 3.98 -13.76
N VAL A 196 11.41 4.10 -15.07
CA VAL A 196 11.51 2.96 -15.98
C VAL A 196 12.80 3.06 -16.79
N ASN A 197 13.56 1.97 -16.81
CA ASN A 197 14.78 1.86 -17.58
C ASN A 197 14.46 1.33 -18.99
N LEU A 198 14.63 2.18 -20.00
CA LEU A 198 14.40 1.86 -21.40
C LEU A 198 15.60 1.19 -22.09
N GLY A 199 16.69 0.91 -21.34
CA GLY A 199 17.92 0.32 -21.85
C GLY A 199 18.89 1.39 -22.37
N LYS A 200 19.78 1.03 -23.30
CA LYS A 200 20.86 1.92 -23.77
C LYS A 200 20.36 3.17 -24.50
N ALA A 201 19.30 3.02 -25.29
CA ALA A 201 18.73 4.07 -26.12
C ALA A 201 17.21 4.06 -25.99
N LEU A 202 16.61 5.23 -26.18
CA LEU A 202 15.17 5.38 -26.24
C LEU A 202 14.63 4.76 -27.54
N THR A 203 13.86 3.68 -27.42
CA THR A 203 13.22 3.03 -28.56
C THR A 203 11.70 3.18 -28.48
N LEU A 204 11.07 3.31 -29.65
CA LEU A 204 9.61 3.41 -29.76
C LEU A 204 8.93 2.17 -29.14
N ASP A 205 9.48 0.98 -29.40
CA ASP A 205 8.95 -0.29 -28.88
C ASP A 205 8.91 -0.29 -27.35
N LYS A 206 9.98 0.19 -26.69
CA LYS A 206 10.02 0.27 -25.22
C LYS A 206 9.05 1.29 -24.66
N ILE A 207 8.88 2.44 -25.33
CA ILE A 207 7.87 3.43 -24.93
C ILE A 207 6.46 2.83 -25.02
N LEU A 208 6.17 2.12 -26.12
CA LEU A 208 4.87 1.46 -26.32
C LEU A 208 4.64 0.33 -25.32
N GLU A 209 5.65 -0.47 -25.00
CA GLU A 209 5.58 -1.50 -23.97
C GLU A 209 5.19 -0.91 -22.61
N VAL A 210 5.83 0.20 -22.23
CA VAL A 210 5.53 0.89 -20.97
C VAL A 210 4.13 1.50 -20.98
N LYS A 211 3.74 2.15 -22.07
CA LYS A 211 2.38 2.69 -22.25
C LYS A 211 1.34 1.58 -22.09
N ASN A 212 1.50 0.47 -22.80
CA ASN A 212 0.56 -0.64 -22.79
C ASN A 212 0.49 -1.29 -21.40
N SER A 213 1.63 -1.46 -20.71
CA SER A 213 1.66 -1.98 -19.35
C SER A 213 0.91 -1.09 -18.35
N LEU A 214 1.00 0.24 -18.49
CA LEU A 214 0.24 1.18 -17.68
C LEU A 214 -1.27 1.11 -17.97
N GLU A 215 -1.67 0.91 -19.24
CA GLU A 215 -3.07 0.72 -19.63
C GLU A 215 -3.62 -0.60 -19.06
N GLU A 216 -2.89 -1.71 -19.19
CA GLU A 216 -3.26 -3.03 -18.66
C GLU A 216 -3.42 -3.03 -17.13
N THR A 217 -2.56 -2.29 -16.42
CA THR A 217 -2.62 -2.17 -14.96
C THR A 217 -3.58 -1.09 -14.46
N GLY A 218 -4.28 -0.40 -15.37
CA GLY A 218 -5.20 0.70 -15.03
C GLY A 218 -4.50 1.91 -14.42
N ALA A 219 -3.18 2.02 -14.54
CA ALA A 219 -2.38 3.09 -13.98
C ALA A 219 -2.05 4.20 -14.98
N MET A 220 -2.67 4.16 -16.16
CA MET A 220 -2.65 5.20 -17.18
C MET A 220 -3.75 6.23 -16.88
N SER A 221 -3.38 7.39 -16.32
CA SER A 221 -4.30 8.53 -16.21
C SER A 221 -4.53 9.18 -17.58
N ARG A 222 -5.58 9.99 -17.69
CA ARG A 222 -5.88 10.72 -18.95
C ARG A 222 -4.74 11.66 -19.34
N GLY A 223 -4.16 12.38 -18.38
CA GLY A 223 -3.09 13.29 -18.71
C GLY A 223 -1.74 12.60 -18.91
N LEU A 224 -1.44 11.48 -18.24
CA LEU A 224 -0.30 10.63 -18.61
C LEU A 224 -0.47 10.07 -20.03
N GLN A 225 -1.68 9.66 -20.42
CA GLN A 225 -1.97 9.22 -21.78
C GLN A 225 -1.69 10.32 -22.81
N ALA A 226 -2.07 11.57 -22.51
CA ALA A 226 -1.76 12.71 -23.36
C ALA A 226 -0.24 12.95 -23.47
N CYS A 227 0.50 12.86 -22.35
CA CYS A 227 1.96 12.93 -22.36
C CYS A 227 2.60 11.83 -23.25
N PHE A 228 2.10 10.59 -23.17
CA PHE A 228 2.55 9.49 -24.03
C PHE A 228 2.21 9.74 -25.50
N GLN A 229 1.02 10.24 -25.82
CA GLN A 229 0.64 10.59 -27.19
C GLN A 229 1.56 11.66 -27.77
N HIS A 230 1.88 12.70 -26.98
CA HIS A 230 2.85 13.73 -27.38
C HIS A 230 4.25 13.16 -27.59
N LEU A 231 4.71 12.31 -26.67
CA LEU A 231 6.01 11.64 -26.76
C LEU A 231 6.11 10.80 -28.05
N LEU A 232 5.08 10.02 -28.37
CA LEU A 232 5.02 9.18 -29.56
C LEU A 232 4.97 10.01 -30.85
N ALA A 233 4.16 11.08 -30.87
CA ALA A 233 4.06 11.98 -32.02
C ALA A 233 5.36 12.73 -32.30
N ASN A 234 6.14 13.02 -31.26
CA ASN A 234 7.38 13.79 -31.34
C ASN A 234 8.63 12.92 -31.07
N ASN A 235 8.57 11.60 -31.28
CA ASN A 235 9.62 10.65 -30.90
C ASN A 235 11.02 11.04 -31.43
N SER A 236 11.10 11.64 -32.62
CA SER A 236 12.36 12.10 -33.22
C SER A 236 13.11 13.13 -32.36
N GLN A 237 12.40 13.90 -31.52
CA GLN A 237 12.99 14.92 -30.63
C GLN A 237 13.66 14.32 -29.40
N TYR A 238 13.36 13.06 -29.08
CA TYR A 238 13.83 12.37 -27.88
C TYR A 238 14.88 11.29 -28.19
N GLN A 239 15.30 11.19 -29.46
CA GLN A 239 16.32 10.24 -29.88
C GLN A 239 17.68 10.64 -29.30
N GLY A 240 18.40 9.64 -28.79
CA GLY A 240 19.71 9.83 -28.17
C GLY A 240 20.02 8.76 -27.13
N GLU A 241 21.27 8.76 -26.67
CA GLU A 241 21.72 7.96 -25.54
C GLU A 241 21.77 8.82 -24.28
N ASN A 242 21.58 8.20 -23.12
CA ASN A 242 21.63 8.89 -21.82
C ASN A 242 20.55 9.99 -21.69
N ASN A 243 19.34 9.76 -22.23
CA ASN A 243 18.22 10.69 -22.10
C ASN A 243 17.39 10.36 -20.86
N ARG A 244 16.94 11.41 -20.15
CA ARG A 244 15.91 11.33 -19.11
C ARG A 244 14.69 12.11 -19.58
N ILE A 245 13.53 11.45 -19.64
CA ILE A 245 12.26 12.11 -19.93
C ILE A 245 11.37 12.02 -18.70
N VAL A 246 10.91 13.16 -18.20
CA VAL A 246 9.97 13.28 -17.09
C VAL A 246 8.59 13.55 -17.67
N LEU A 247 7.67 12.63 -17.44
CA LEU A 247 6.24 12.79 -17.73
C LEU A 247 5.53 13.21 -16.45
N GLN A 248 4.79 14.30 -16.47
CA GLN A 248 4.09 14.80 -15.28
C GLN A 248 2.63 15.16 -15.60
N SER A 249 1.69 14.64 -14.80
CA SER A 249 0.27 14.92 -14.98
C SER A 249 -0.52 14.62 -13.71
N ASP A 250 -1.52 15.45 -13.39
CA ASP A 250 -2.44 15.22 -12.28
C ASP A 250 -1.75 14.98 -10.91
N GLY A 251 -0.58 15.59 -10.70
CA GLY A 251 0.24 15.37 -9.50
C GLY A 251 1.04 14.06 -9.51
N GLU A 252 0.89 13.22 -10.53
CA GLU A 252 1.72 12.06 -10.79
C GLU A 252 2.95 12.44 -11.62
N MET A 253 4.07 11.76 -11.36
CA MET A 253 5.33 11.92 -12.09
C MET A 253 5.90 10.56 -12.44
N MET A 254 6.42 10.45 -13.66
CA MET A 254 7.05 9.25 -14.20
C MET A 254 8.32 9.62 -14.96
N GLU A 255 9.38 8.85 -14.78
CA GLU A 255 10.63 9.04 -15.50
C GLU A 255 10.90 7.87 -16.44
N LEU A 256 11.21 8.19 -17.68
CA LEU A 256 11.73 7.27 -18.68
C LEU A 256 13.22 7.56 -18.84
N ILE A 257 14.06 6.61 -18.45
CA ILE A 257 15.51 6.78 -18.44
C ILE A 257 16.12 5.83 -19.45
N SER A 258 16.97 6.35 -20.33
CA SER A 258 17.81 5.58 -21.24
C SER A 258 19.28 5.84 -20.92
N GLY A 259 20.14 4.86 -21.16
CA GLY A 259 21.59 4.95 -20.94
C GLY A 259 21.99 4.75 -19.47
N ARG A 260 22.89 5.60 -18.98
CA ARG A 260 23.42 5.55 -17.62
C ARG A 260 22.44 6.16 -16.62
N ARG A 261 22.38 5.57 -15.43
CA ARG A 261 21.52 6.03 -14.33
C ARG A 261 21.89 7.42 -13.82
N ASP A 262 23.18 7.68 -13.67
CA ASP A 262 23.69 8.87 -12.94
C ASP A 262 24.21 9.97 -13.88
N TYR A 263 24.01 9.81 -15.19
CA TYR A 263 24.48 10.76 -16.20
C TYR A 263 23.44 10.86 -17.31
N HIS A 264 22.99 12.09 -17.56
CA HIS A 264 22.04 12.39 -18.63
C HIS A 264 22.59 13.49 -19.52
N SER A 265 22.64 13.23 -20.82
CA SER A 265 23.09 14.21 -21.84
C SER A 265 21.96 15.20 -22.19
N ALA A 266 20.71 14.79 -22.00
CA ALA A 266 19.55 15.64 -22.17
C ALA A 266 18.44 15.26 -21.20
N GLN A 267 17.74 16.27 -20.70
CA GLN A 267 16.55 16.11 -19.89
C GLN A 267 15.36 16.73 -20.62
N HIS A 268 14.28 15.95 -20.75
CA HIS A 268 13.05 16.39 -21.37
C HIS A 268 11.93 16.32 -20.36
N TYR A 269 11.10 17.34 -20.31
CA TYR A 269 9.94 17.39 -19.44
C TYR A 269 8.71 17.52 -20.33
N VAL A 270 7.75 16.62 -20.16
CA VAL A 270 6.47 16.60 -20.86
C VAL A 270 5.38 16.60 -19.80
N PHE A 271 4.53 17.63 -19.79
CA PHE A 271 3.53 17.77 -18.75
C PHE A 271 2.20 18.28 -19.28
N THR A 272 1.11 17.92 -18.62
CA THR A 272 -0.23 18.44 -18.93
C THR A 272 -0.57 19.64 -18.05
N GLY A 273 -0.98 20.74 -18.69
CA GLY A 273 -1.55 21.90 -18.00
C GLY A 273 -2.97 21.65 -17.46
N PRO A 274 -3.54 22.61 -16.72
CA PRO A 274 -4.91 22.53 -16.17
C PRO A 274 -6.01 22.36 -17.22
N ASP A 275 -5.71 22.72 -18.47
CA ASP A 275 -6.58 22.60 -19.64
C ASP A 275 -6.36 21.28 -20.41
N ASN A 276 -5.58 20.34 -19.86
CA ASN A 276 -5.11 19.12 -20.50
C ASN A 276 -4.27 19.35 -21.78
N GLN A 277 -3.76 20.57 -22.00
CA GLN A 277 -2.79 20.78 -23.08
C GLN A 277 -1.41 20.27 -22.65
N VAL A 278 -0.79 19.50 -23.54
CA VAL A 278 0.56 18.99 -23.31
C VAL A 278 1.58 20.06 -23.67
N GLN A 279 2.49 20.33 -22.75
CA GLN A 279 3.64 21.19 -22.96
C GLN A 279 4.91 20.35 -22.83
N SER A 280 5.95 20.69 -23.59
CA SER A 280 7.25 20.03 -23.46
C SER A 280 8.40 21.02 -23.52
N HIS A 281 9.38 20.85 -22.64
CA HIS A 281 10.63 21.59 -22.67
C HIS A 281 11.83 20.66 -22.58
N ARG A 282 12.91 21.04 -23.26
CA ARG A 282 14.21 20.38 -23.17
C ARG A 282 15.12 21.23 -22.33
N VAL A 283 15.72 20.62 -21.31
CA VAL A 283 16.83 21.19 -20.55
C VAL A 283 18.07 20.44 -21.02
N GLN A 284 18.98 21.16 -21.68
CA GLN A 284 20.35 20.70 -21.83
C GLN A 284 21.08 21.22 -20.61
N ASP A 285 21.79 20.35 -19.90
CA ASP A 285 22.72 20.79 -18.87
C ASP A 285 23.76 21.66 -19.61
N ILE A 286 23.66 22.98 -19.44
CA ILE A 286 24.70 23.92 -19.85
C ILE A 286 25.95 23.47 -19.11
N ASP A 287 27.04 23.27 -19.86
CA ASP A 287 28.33 22.81 -19.38
C ASP A 287 28.72 23.54 -18.07
N LEU A 288 28.59 22.85 -16.93
CA LEU A 288 29.18 23.27 -15.64
C LEU A 288 30.68 22.93 -15.60
N TRP A 289 31.34 23.02 -16.76
CA TRP A 289 32.75 22.70 -16.95
C TRP A 289 33.44 23.80 -17.76
N ASP A 290 33.26 25.05 -17.34
CA ASP A 290 34.19 26.13 -17.65
C ASP A 290 34.32 26.98 -16.39
N ASP A 291 35.24 26.58 -15.52
CA ASP A 291 36.06 27.48 -14.70
C ASP A 291 37.23 26.65 -14.12
N GLU A 292 38.41 26.89 -14.69
CA GLU A 292 39.73 26.43 -14.25
C GLU A 292 40.10 26.90 -12.84
#